data_AF-A0A1H4JQS6-F1
#
_entry.id   AF-A0A1H4JQS6-F1
#
_cell.length_a   1.000
_cell.length_b   1.000
_cell.length_c   1.000
_cell.angle_alpha   90.00
_cell.angle_beta   90.00
_cell.angle_gamma   90.00
#
_symmetry.space_group_name_H-M   'P 1'
#
loop_
_entity.id
_entity.type
_entity.pdbx_description
1 polymer ?
#
loop_
_entity_poly.entity_id
_entity_poly.type
_entity_poly.pdbx_seq_one_letter_code
_entity_poly.pdbx_strand_id
1 'polypeptide(L)'
;MRIRVEGTEAEIAAAVAVITTVLDVQEASGFYRNRGASKLGRVYLTVVAPASPAGPVQATAERADRPQSNSRVPTRHRKEIR
;
A
#
# COMPACT_ATOMS: atom_id res chain seq x y z
N MET A 1 -3.63 10.00 -10.40
CA MET A 1 -4.24 9.68 -9.08
C MET A 1 -3.23 9.92 -7.96
N ARG A 2 -3.65 10.02 -6.69
CA ARG A 2 -2.74 10.16 -5.54
C ARG A 2 -2.89 9.00 -4.57
N ILE A 3 -1.77 8.44 -4.12
CA ILE A 3 -1.70 7.33 -3.17
C ILE A 3 -0.97 7.80 -1.91
N ARG A 4 -1.50 7.45 -0.73
CA ARG A 4 -0.83 7.63 0.56
C ARG A 4 -0.32 6.29 1.05
N VAL A 5 0.98 6.19 1.29
CA VAL A 5 1.63 4.99 1.84
C VAL A 5 2.05 5.29 3.27
N GLU A 6 1.71 4.42 4.21
CA GLU A 6 2.03 4.57 5.64
C GLU A 6 2.75 3.33 6.16
N GLY A 7 3.74 3.53 7.02
CA GLY A 7 4.60 2.48 7.55
C GLY A 7 5.86 3.06 8.17
N THR A 8 6.79 2.20 8.55
CA THR A 8 8.17 2.60 8.80
C THR A 8 8.82 3.06 7.49
N GLU A 9 9.92 3.81 7.59
CA GLU A 9 10.64 4.30 6.41
C GLU A 9 11.10 3.16 5.49
N ALA A 10 11.57 2.05 6.07
CA ALA A 10 11.99 0.86 5.33
C ALA A 10 10.81 0.15 4.63
N GLU A 11 9.67 -0.03 5.33
CA GLU A 11 8.47 -0.63 4.75
C GLU A 11 7.92 0.23 3.60
N ILE A 12 7.91 1.56 3.77
CA ILE A 12 7.48 2.48 2.72
C ILE A 12 8.40 2.39 1.51
N ALA A 13 9.72 2.40 1.70
CA ALA A 13 10.66 2.28 0.59
C ALA A 13 10.46 0.97 -0.19
N ALA A 14 10.28 -0.15 0.51
CA ALA A 14 10.00 -1.44 -0.13
C ALA A 14 8.66 -1.43 -0.89
N ALA A 15 7.60 -0.86 -0.30
CA ALA A 15 6.30 -0.77 -0.94
C ALA A 15 6.33 0.12 -2.20
N VAL A 16 7.02 1.27 -2.15
CA VAL A 16 7.17 2.16 -3.30
C VAL A 16 7.90 1.46 -4.43
N ALA A 17 8.96 0.69 -4.15
CA ALA A 17 9.68 -0.08 -5.15
C ALA A 17 8.78 -1.08 -5.89
N VAL A 18 7.85 -1.74 -5.18
CA VAL A 18 6.86 -2.62 -5.81
C VAL A 18 5.83 -1.82 -6.61
N ILE A 19 5.33 -0.70 -6.07
CA ILE A 19 4.34 0.15 -6.74
C ILE A 19 4.88 0.67 -8.09
N THR A 20 6.15 1.05 -8.15
CA THR A 20 6.78 1.52 -9.40
C THR A 20 6.87 0.45 -10.49
N THR A 21 6.68 -0.83 -10.17
CA THR A 21 6.64 -1.91 -11.18
C THR A 21 5.32 -1.97 -11.95
N VAL A 22 4.25 -1.40 -11.39
CA VAL A 22 2.88 -1.52 -11.93
C VAL A 22 2.25 -0.18 -12.27
N LEU A 23 2.68 0.89 -11.61
CA LEU A 23 2.18 2.24 -11.81
C LEU A 23 3.35 3.16 -12.17
N ASP A 24 3.06 4.11 -13.05
CA ASP A 24 4.00 5.15 -13.38
C ASP A 24 3.97 6.23 -12.28
N VAL A 25 5.04 6.31 -11.49
CA VAL A 25 5.15 7.27 -10.38
C VAL A 25 5.79 8.54 -10.89
N GLN A 26 5.00 9.61 -10.95
CA GLN A 26 5.41 10.92 -11.46
C GLN A 26 6.09 11.75 -10.37
N GLU A 27 5.59 11.66 -9.14
CA GLU A 27 6.16 12.38 -7.99
C GLU A 27 6.06 11.52 -6.72
N ALA A 28 7.06 11.63 -5.87
CA ALA A 28 7.06 11.07 -4.52
C ALA A 28 7.48 12.14 -3.53
N SER A 29 6.71 12.31 -2.45
CA SER A 29 7.11 13.19 -1.36
C SER A 29 8.23 12.57 -0.52
N GLY A 30 8.94 13.40 0.25
CA GLY A 30 9.78 12.90 1.34
C GLY A 30 8.98 12.17 2.42
N PHE A 31 9.68 11.41 3.27
CA PHE A 31 9.09 10.73 4.42
C PHE A 31 8.66 11.73 5.48
N TYR A 32 7.35 11.79 5.74
CA TYR A 32 6.79 12.59 6.82
C TYR A 32 6.52 11.72 8.04
N ARG A 33 7.33 11.91 9.09
CA ARG A 33 7.14 11.20 10.35
C ARG A 33 5.80 11.56 11.01
N ASN A 34 5.12 10.56 11.55
CA ASN A 34 3.94 10.80 12.37
C ASN A 34 4.36 11.49 13.69
N ARG A 35 3.46 12.30 14.27
CA ARG A 35 3.74 13.03 15.52
C ARG A 35 3.99 12.05 16.67
N GLY A 36 4.79 12.48 17.66
CA GLY A 36 5.14 11.69 18.85
C GLY A 36 6.36 10.80 18.64
N ALA A 37 6.54 9.80 19.51
CA ALA A 37 7.70 8.88 19.49
C ALA A 37 7.59 7.73 18.45
N SER A 38 6.64 7.82 17.51
CA SER A 38 6.42 6.76 16.53
C SER A 38 7.56 6.67 15.50
N LYS A 39 7.90 5.45 15.12
CA LYS A 39 8.78 5.18 13.95
C LYS A 39 8.01 5.18 12.63
N LEU A 40 6.68 5.31 12.68
CA LEU A 40 5.83 5.34 11.50
C LEU A 40 5.78 6.74 10.90
N GLY A 41 5.60 6.79 9.59
CA GLY A 41 5.36 7.99 8.83
C GLY A 41 4.56 7.70 7.59
N ARG A 42 4.66 8.61 6.63
CA ARG A 42 3.87 8.57 5.40
C ARG A 42 4.59 9.23 4.24
N VAL A 43 4.32 8.74 3.04
CA VAL A 43 4.70 9.32 1.76
C VAL A 43 3.46 9.47 0.89
N TYR A 44 3.40 10.55 0.12
CA TYR A 44 2.40 10.78 -0.91
C TYR A 44 3.02 10.53 -2.27
N LEU A 45 2.35 9.73 -3.10
CA LEU A 45 2.73 9.46 -4.47
C LEU A 45 1.70 10.07 -5.42
N THR A 46 2.16 10.76 -6.45
CA THR A 46 1.35 11.08 -7.63
C THR A 46 1.66 10.03 -8.69
N VAL A 47 0.64 9.30 -9.14
CA VAL A 47 0.82 8.18 -10.10
C VAL A 47 -0.18 8.24 -11.24
N VAL A 48 0.21 7.65 -12.37
CA VAL A 48 -0.62 7.49 -13.58
C VAL A 48 -0.80 6.00 -13.84
N ALA A 49 -2.03 5.61 -14.23
CA ALA A 49 -2.27 4.23 -14.64
C ALA A 49 -1.61 4.00 -16.02
N PRO A 50 -0.87 2.90 -16.21
CA PRO A 50 -0.26 2.59 -17.50
C PRO A 50 -1.35 2.44 -18.57
N ALA A 51 -1.06 2.93 -19.78
CA ALA A 51 -2.02 2.91 -20.90
C ALA A 51 -2.42 1.49 -21.33
N SER A 52 -1.63 0.47 -20.97
CA SER A 52 -1.92 -0.93 -21.19
C SER A 52 -1.80 -1.71 -19.88
N PRO A 53 -2.82 -2.49 -19.47
CA PRO A 53 -2.76 -3.25 -18.23
C PRO A 53 -1.75 -4.39 -18.33
N ALA A 54 -0.70 -4.36 -17.51
CA ALA A 54 0.29 -5.41 -17.38
C ALA A 54 -0.24 -6.58 -16.52
N GLY A 55 -1.37 -7.19 -16.90
CA GLY A 55 -1.96 -8.33 -16.18
C GLY A 55 -2.29 -8.08 -14.70
N PRO A 56 -2.80 -9.09 -13.97
CA PRO A 56 -3.04 -8.97 -12.53
C PRO A 56 -1.72 -9.08 -11.75
N VAL A 57 -1.49 -8.13 -10.83
CA VAL A 57 -0.35 -8.17 -9.90
C VAL A 57 -0.85 -8.34 -8.46
N GLN A 58 -0.26 -9.29 -7.74
CA GLN A 58 -0.59 -9.59 -6.34
C GLN A 58 0.58 -9.19 -5.44
N ALA A 59 0.34 -8.25 -4.53
CA ALA A 59 1.31 -7.84 -3.52
C ALA A 59 0.95 -8.47 -2.16
N THR A 60 1.95 -9.03 -1.48
CA THR A 60 1.86 -9.48 -0.09
C THR A 60 2.56 -8.45 0.81
N ALA A 61 1.98 -8.15 1.96
CA ALA A 61 2.56 -7.25 2.95
C ALA A 61 2.37 -7.83 4.35
N GLU A 62 3.41 -7.74 5.17
CA GLU A 62 3.39 -8.11 6.59
C GLU A 62 3.57 -6.84 7.42
N ARG A 63 2.74 -6.66 8.46
CA ARG A 63 2.85 -5.53 9.39
C ARG A 63 3.73 -5.95 10.56
N ALA A 64 4.90 -5.35 10.70
CA ALA A 64 5.81 -5.67 11.82
C ALA A 64 5.32 -5.13 13.18
N ASP A 65 4.37 -4.20 13.19
CA ASP A 65 3.95 -3.45 14.39
C ASP A 65 2.71 -3.99 15.10
N ARG A 66 2.04 -5.03 14.56
CA ARG A 66 0.80 -5.55 15.11
C ARG A 66 0.98 -6.98 15.64
N PRO A 67 0.65 -7.28 16.91
CA PRO A 67 0.55 -8.68 17.34
C PRO A 67 -0.51 -9.37 16.48
N GLN A 68 -0.12 -10.50 15.91
CA GLN A 68 -0.82 -11.27 14.90
C GLN A 68 -2.16 -11.79 15.43
N SER A 69 -3.24 -11.00 15.36
CA SER A 69 -4.58 -11.52 15.63
C SER A 69 -5.10 -12.20 14.37
N ASN A 70 -5.07 -13.53 14.37
CA ASN A 70 -5.67 -14.45 13.39
C ASN A 70 -7.00 -13.93 12.83
N SER A 71 -6.96 -13.16 11.76
CA SER A 71 -8.15 -12.66 11.09
C SER A 71 -8.38 -13.52 9.86
N ARG A 72 -9.10 -14.62 10.06
CA ARG A 72 -9.77 -15.35 8.97
C ARG A 72 -10.63 -14.32 8.23
N VAL A 73 -10.28 -14.01 6.98
CA VAL A 73 -11.12 -13.24 6.08
C VAL A 73 -12.45 -14.00 5.94
N PRO A 74 -13.61 -13.43 6.32
CA PRO A 74 -14.87 -14.11 6.07
C PRO A 74 -15.18 -14.00 4.57
N THR A 75 -15.33 -15.15 3.93
CA THR A 75 -15.82 -15.29 2.56
C THR A 75 -17.18 -14.58 2.44
N ARG A 76 -17.27 -13.56 1.58
CA ARG A 76 -18.53 -12.90 1.27
C ARG A 76 -19.47 -13.89 0.57
N HIS A 77 -20.49 -14.39 1.27
CA HIS A 77 -21.59 -15.08 0.62
C HIS A 77 -22.37 -14.11 -0.28
N ARG A 78 -22.42 -14.43 -1.58
CA ARG A 78 -23.20 -13.75 -2.60
C ARG A 78 -24.69 -13.90 -2.27
N LYS A 79 -25.41 -12.80 -2.06
CA LYS A 79 -26.87 -12.80 -1.93
C LYS A 79 -27.47 -12.86 -3.33
N GLU A 80 -28.06 -13.98 -3.71
CA GLU A 80 -28.92 -14.04 -4.90
C GLU A 80 -30.29 -13.46 -4.52
N ILE A 81 -30.70 -12.42 -5.24
CA ILE A 81 -32.03 -11.82 -5.12
C ILE A 81 -32.89 -12.53 -6.17
N ARG A 82 -33.95 -13.21 -5.73
CA ARG A 82 -35.06 -13.71 -6.56
C ARG A 82 -36.30 -12.89 -6.26
#